data_AF-A0A285P2D6-F1
#
_entry.id   AF-A0A285P2D6-F1
#
_cell.length_a   1.000
_cell.length_b   1.000
_cell.length_c   1.000
_cell.angle_alpha   90.00
_cell.angle_beta   90.00
_cell.angle_gamma   90.00
#
_symmetry.space_group_name_H-M   'P 1'
#
loop_
_entity.id
_entity.type
_entity.pdbx_description
1 polymer ?
#
loop_
_entity_poly.entity_id
_entity_poly.type
_entity_poly.pdbx_seq_one_letter_code
_entity_poly.pdbx_strand_id
1 'polypeptide(L)'
;MVPPAGDGRSPAPIDRPILEFLQTRLQGTNQVSRATITDANGHLELNVSLAASYYPASVDKASLAVRWYTNDDFKIHYREVSSDDSWECRWDRHPNPHNSRDHFHPSPAAPTPGKDASWPNDHRDVLRLVLDEIEARIADLWK
;
A
#
# COMPACT_ATOMS: atom_id res chain seq x y z
N MET A 1 -16.26 -15.82 27.26
CA MET A 1 -15.96 -15.85 25.81
C MET A 1 -14.61 -15.18 25.65
N VAL A 2 -13.56 -15.94 25.39
CA VAL A 2 -12.19 -15.43 25.25
C VAL A 2 -12.03 -15.01 23.77
N PRO A 3 -11.54 -13.81 23.44
CA PRO A 3 -11.27 -13.47 22.05
C PRO A 3 -10.18 -14.40 21.51
N PRO A 4 -10.21 -14.80 20.23
CA PRO A 4 -9.15 -15.62 19.68
C PRO A 4 -7.84 -14.83 19.80
N ALA A 5 -6.84 -15.45 20.43
CA ALA A 5 -5.49 -14.95 20.42
C ALA A 5 -5.02 -14.96 18.96
N GLY A 6 -4.81 -13.77 18.38
CA GLY A 6 -3.96 -13.68 17.19
C GLY A 6 -2.62 -14.30 17.55
N ASP A 7 -2.05 -15.13 16.68
CA ASP A 7 -1.00 -16.12 16.97
C ASP A 7 0.34 -15.57 17.49
N GLY A 8 0.42 -14.31 17.94
CA GLY A 8 1.50 -13.78 18.78
C GLY A 8 2.88 -13.77 18.14
N ARG A 9 3.04 -14.25 16.91
CA ARG A 9 4.29 -14.22 16.17
C ARG A 9 4.44 -12.80 15.66
N SER A 10 5.44 -12.09 16.20
CA SER A 10 5.92 -10.86 15.59
C SER A 10 6.06 -11.09 14.07
N PRO A 11 5.63 -10.13 13.24
CA PRO A 11 5.78 -10.27 11.80
C PRO A 11 7.24 -10.59 11.47
N ALA A 12 7.46 -11.28 10.35
CA ALA A 12 8.82 -11.52 9.87
C ALA A 12 9.59 -10.19 9.76
N PRO A 13 10.94 -10.20 9.76
CA PRO A 13 11.70 -8.98 9.56
C PRO A 13 11.32 -8.26 8.26
N ILE A 14 11.48 -6.93 8.22
CA ILE A 14 11.29 -6.16 6.98
C ILE A 14 12.39 -6.53 5.97
N ASP A 15 11.98 -6.77 4.73
CA ASP A 15 12.88 -6.98 3.62
C ASP A 15 13.36 -5.63 3.07
N ARG A 16 14.41 -5.10 3.69
CA ARG A 16 15.00 -3.82 3.32
C ARG A 16 15.51 -3.78 1.86
N PRO A 17 16.22 -4.81 1.34
CA PRO A 17 16.62 -4.86 -0.06
C PRO A 17 15.45 -4.67 -1.05
N ILE A 18 14.29 -5.28 -0.78
CA ILE A 18 13.10 -5.04 -1.62
C ILE A 18 12.65 -3.59 -1.52
N LEU A 19 12.58 -2.99 -0.33
CA LEU A 19 12.20 -1.58 -0.19
C LEU A 19 13.17 -0.64 -0.92
N GLU A 20 14.48 -0.87 -0.86
CA GLU A 20 15.51 -0.07 -1.55
C GLU A 20 15.41 -0.20 -3.08
N PHE A 21 15.12 -1.41 -3.57
CA PHE A 21 14.85 -1.65 -4.98
C PHE A 21 13.59 -0.90 -5.44
N LEU A 22 12.48 -1.01 -4.71
CA LEU A 22 11.23 -0.32 -5.03
C LEU A 22 11.40 1.21 -4.96
N GLN A 23 12.10 1.71 -3.94
CA GLN A 23 12.42 3.13 -3.81
C GLN A 23 13.14 3.66 -5.05
N THR A 24 14.22 2.98 -5.47
CA THR A 24 15.02 3.38 -6.64
C THR A 24 14.17 3.39 -7.91
N ARG A 25 13.33 2.37 -8.11
CA ARG A 25 12.45 2.26 -9.28
C ARG A 25 11.40 3.34 -9.30
N LEU A 26 10.70 3.55 -8.20
CA LEU A 26 9.61 4.53 -8.08
C LEU A 26 10.13 5.95 -8.19
N GLN A 27 11.25 6.29 -7.54
CA GLN A 27 11.84 7.63 -7.60
C GLN A 27 12.23 8.06 -9.03
N GLY A 28 12.44 7.11 -9.94
CA GLY A 28 12.78 7.37 -11.33
C GLY A 28 11.58 7.63 -12.25
N THR A 29 10.34 7.60 -11.74
CA THR A 29 9.12 7.85 -12.54
C THR A 29 8.62 9.28 -12.37
N ASN A 30 8.00 9.83 -13.42
CA ASN A 30 7.42 11.19 -13.36
C ASN A 30 6.20 11.27 -12.41
N GLN A 31 5.51 10.16 -12.17
CA GLN A 31 4.35 10.08 -11.26
C GLN A 31 4.75 10.24 -9.78
N VAL A 32 6.02 10.05 -9.44
CA VAL A 32 6.51 10.08 -8.06
C VAL A 32 7.27 11.39 -7.83
N SER A 33 6.79 12.19 -6.87
CA SER A 33 7.52 13.39 -6.44
C SER A 33 8.66 13.04 -5.48
N ARG A 34 8.45 12.03 -4.61
CA ARG A 34 9.44 11.60 -3.62
C ARG A 34 9.18 10.17 -3.16
N ALA A 35 10.24 9.37 -3.02
CA ALA A 35 10.21 8.06 -2.40
C ALA A 35 11.28 7.98 -1.29
N THR A 36 10.88 7.74 -0.06
CA THR A 36 11.77 7.71 1.11
C THR A 36 11.47 6.51 1.98
N ILE A 37 12.50 5.75 2.34
CA ILE A 37 12.40 4.72 3.37
C ILE A 37 12.51 5.41 4.73
N THR A 38 11.52 5.19 5.59
CA THR A 38 11.45 5.78 6.93
C THR A 38 11.23 4.67 7.94
N ASP A 39 11.82 4.82 9.13
CA ASP A 39 11.48 4.01 10.29
C ASP A 39 10.46 4.78 11.12
N ALA A 40 9.18 4.44 10.94
CA ALA A 40 8.10 5.03 11.72
C ALA A 40 7.68 4.02 12.79
N ASN A 41 7.85 4.39 14.07
CA ASN A 41 7.43 3.59 15.22
C ASN A 41 8.00 2.16 15.25
N GLY A 42 9.22 1.95 14.77
CA GLY A 42 9.88 0.63 14.75
C GLY A 42 9.48 -0.26 13.58
N HIS A 43 8.83 0.32 12.56
CA HIS A 43 8.49 -0.36 11.32
C HIS A 43 9.10 0.40 10.14
N LEU A 44 10.12 -0.20 9.53
CA LEU A 44 10.71 0.29 8.31
C LEU A 44 9.69 0.18 7.15
N GLU A 45 9.41 1.30 6.50
CA GLU A 45 8.38 1.43 5.46
C GLU A 45 8.87 2.37 4.35
N LEU A 46 8.56 2.04 3.11
CA LEU A 46 8.75 2.93 1.97
C LEU A 46 7.53 3.86 1.85
N ASN A 47 7.76 5.15 2.02
CA ASN A 47 6.78 6.20 1.86
C ASN A 47 6.99 6.94 0.54
N VAL A 48 5.97 6.92 -0.32
CA VAL A 48 5.98 7.51 -1.66
C VAL A 48 4.95 8.63 -1.71
N SER A 49 5.39 9.82 -2.06
CA SER A 49 4.52 10.95 -2.40
C SER A 49 4.36 10.99 -3.92
N LEU A 50 3.12 11.04 -4.38
CA LEU A 50 2.82 11.15 -5.80
C LEU A 50 2.84 12.61 -6.24
N ALA A 51 3.13 12.85 -7.52
CA ALA A 51 3.24 14.18 -8.06
C ALA A 51 1.85 14.82 -8.21
N ALA A 52 1.64 15.97 -7.59
CA ALA A 52 0.37 16.69 -7.60
C ALA A 52 -0.14 17.02 -9.01
N SER A 53 0.76 17.15 -10.00
CA SER A 53 0.41 17.38 -11.41
C SER A 53 -0.42 16.26 -12.05
N TYR A 54 -0.46 15.05 -11.44
CA TYR A 54 -1.27 13.93 -11.91
C TYR A 54 -2.69 13.94 -11.34
N TYR A 55 -2.99 14.83 -10.40
CA TYR A 55 -4.26 14.86 -9.67
C TYR A 55 -5.04 16.15 -9.93
N PRO A 56 -6.39 16.11 -9.91
CA PRO A 56 -7.18 17.33 -9.95
C PRO A 56 -6.95 18.17 -8.68
N ALA A 57 -7.27 19.46 -8.76
CA ALA A 57 -7.09 20.40 -7.65
C ALA A 57 -7.91 20.07 -6.38
N SER A 58 -8.88 19.15 -6.47
CA SER A 58 -9.63 18.65 -5.32
C SER A 58 -8.83 17.67 -4.44
N VAL A 59 -7.71 17.13 -4.92
CA VAL A 59 -6.84 16.24 -4.16
C VAL A 59 -5.59 17.00 -3.72
N ASP A 60 -5.50 17.30 -2.43
CA ASP A 60 -4.41 18.05 -1.82
C ASP A 60 -3.12 17.22 -1.76
N LYS A 61 -3.24 15.92 -1.49
CA LYS A 61 -2.09 15.01 -1.37
C LYS A 61 -2.47 13.59 -1.74
N ALA A 62 -1.59 12.92 -2.48
CA ALA A 62 -1.67 11.48 -2.71
C ALA A 62 -0.35 10.79 -2.30
N SER A 63 -0.48 9.63 -1.66
CA SER A 63 0.66 8.87 -1.14
C SER A 63 0.44 7.36 -1.23
N LEU A 64 1.54 6.63 -1.35
CA LEU A 64 1.61 5.18 -1.29
C LEU A 64 2.62 4.78 -0.20
N ALA A 65 2.19 3.97 0.76
CA ALA A 65 3.03 3.38 1.78
C ALA A 65 3.20 1.88 1.53
N VAL A 66 4.44 1.39 1.54
CA VAL A 66 4.78 0.00 1.22
C VAL A 66 5.61 -0.60 2.36
N ARG A 67 5.11 -1.68 2.95
CA ARG A 67 5.85 -2.59 3.82
C ARG A 67 5.96 -3.96 3.17
N TRP A 68 7.16 -4.51 3.18
CA TRP A 68 7.46 -5.84 2.65
C TRP A 68 8.27 -6.63 3.67
N TYR A 69 7.92 -7.89 3.88
CA TYR A 69 8.52 -8.77 4.87
C TYR A 69 9.30 -9.90 4.19
N THR A 70 10.31 -10.46 4.86
CA THR A 70 11.18 -11.51 4.29
C THR A 70 10.48 -12.85 4.02
N ASN A 71 9.22 -12.99 4.45
CA ASN A 71 8.35 -14.14 4.15
C ASN A 71 7.33 -13.85 3.04
N ASP A 72 7.53 -12.77 2.28
CA ASP A 72 6.65 -12.25 1.23
C ASP A 72 5.28 -11.77 1.70
N ASP A 73 5.07 -11.61 3.01
CA ASP A 73 3.95 -10.80 3.49
C ASP A 73 4.20 -9.33 3.13
N PHE A 74 3.12 -8.59 2.90
CA PHE A 74 3.20 -7.17 2.62
C PHE A 74 1.93 -6.42 3.01
N LYS A 75 2.09 -5.11 3.14
CA LYS A 75 0.99 -4.15 3.21
C LYS A 75 1.32 -2.99 2.28
N ILE A 76 0.40 -2.70 1.36
CA ILE A 76 0.49 -1.56 0.46
C ILE A 76 -0.74 -0.70 0.68
N HIS A 77 -0.56 0.56 1.07
CA HIS A 77 -1.66 1.47 1.41
C HIS A 77 -1.57 2.72 0.54
N TYR A 78 -2.59 2.92 -0.28
CA TYR A 78 -2.74 4.12 -1.07
C TYR A 78 -3.75 5.05 -0.41
N ARG A 79 -3.41 6.35 -0.35
CA ARG A 79 -4.22 7.37 0.32
C ARG A 79 -4.19 8.70 -0.43
N GLU A 80 -5.38 9.22 -0.71
CA GLU A 80 -5.67 10.57 -1.18
C GLU A 80 -6.24 11.38 -0.02
N VAL A 81 -5.85 12.65 0.07
CA VAL A 81 -6.38 13.61 1.05
C VAL A 81 -6.93 14.79 0.27
N SER A 82 -8.13 15.19 0.63
CA SER A 82 -8.78 16.43 0.22
C SER A 82 -9.11 17.26 1.46
N SER A 83 -9.62 18.47 1.26
CA SER A 83 -9.93 19.38 2.36
C SER A 83 -11.01 18.86 3.30
N ASP A 84 -11.95 18.07 2.78
CA ASP A 84 -13.13 17.60 3.53
C ASP A 84 -13.13 16.09 3.81
N ASP A 85 -12.31 15.30 3.10
CA ASP A 85 -12.33 13.84 3.19
C ASP A 85 -11.00 13.19 2.82
N SER A 86 -10.88 11.88 3.06
CA SER A 86 -9.80 11.04 2.55
C SER A 86 -10.33 9.81 1.85
N TRP A 87 -9.62 9.41 0.79
CA TRP A 87 -9.91 8.20 0.04
C TRP A 87 -8.71 7.27 0.16
N GLU A 88 -8.93 6.05 0.65
CA GLU A 88 -7.87 5.08 0.86
C GLU A 88 -8.29 3.64 0.58
N CYS A 89 -7.36 2.88 0.03
CA CYS A 89 -7.48 1.44 -0.18
C CYS A 89 -6.15 0.74 0.14
N ARG A 90 -6.20 -0.58 0.36
CA ARG A 90 -5.01 -1.37 0.68
C ARG A 90 -4.99 -2.73 -0.01
N TRP A 91 -3.79 -3.17 -0.35
CA TRP A 91 -3.49 -4.52 -0.79
C TRP A 91 -2.61 -5.16 0.25
N ASP A 92 -3.11 -6.23 0.86
CA ASP A 92 -2.44 -6.89 1.98
C ASP A 92 -2.22 -8.37 1.64
N ARG A 93 -1.06 -8.86 2.05
CA ARG A 93 -0.70 -10.28 2.10
C ARG A 93 -0.20 -10.58 3.50
N HIS A 94 -1.02 -11.21 4.32
CA HIS A 94 -0.63 -11.73 5.62
C HIS A 94 -1.70 -12.70 6.13
N PRO A 95 -1.33 -13.70 6.95
CA PRO A 95 -2.33 -14.54 7.61
C PRO A 95 -3.24 -13.68 8.51
N ASN A 96 -4.54 -13.95 8.49
CA ASN A 96 -5.48 -13.40 9.46
C ASN A 96 -6.67 -14.37 9.68
N PRO A 97 -7.48 -14.19 10.74
CA PRO A 97 -8.59 -15.12 11.05
C PRO A 97 -9.85 -14.95 10.19
N HIS A 98 -9.93 -13.91 9.35
CA HIS A 98 -11.17 -13.45 8.73
C HIS A 98 -11.16 -13.49 7.19
N ASN A 99 -9.98 -13.67 6.58
CA ASN A 99 -9.75 -13.64 5.15
C ASN A 99 -8.69 -14.66 4.73
N SER A 100 -8.60 -14.89 3.42
CA SER A 100 -7.40 -15.50 2.83
C SER A 100 -6.14 -14.66 3.12
N ARG A 101 -4.97 -15.29 3.02
CA ARG A 101 -3.67 -14.61 3.19
C ARG A 101 -3.59 -13.33 2.36
N ASP A 102 -4.08 -13.39 1.11
CA ASP A 102 -4.21 -12.23 0.22
C ASP A 102 -5.60 -11.62 0.37
N HIS A 103 -5.67 -10.32 0.63
CA HIS A 103 -6.93 -9.60 0.75
C HIS A 103 -6.81 -8.11 0.40
N PHE A 104 -7.90 -7.54 -0.11
CA PHE A 104 -8.03 -6.15 -0.52
C PHE A 104 -8.94 -5.38 0.44
N HIS A 105 -8.49 -4.24 0.93
CA HIS A 105 -9.32 -3.30 1.68
C HIS A 105 -9.82 -2.19 0.73
N PRO A 106 -11.11 -2.19 0.36
CA PRO A 106 -11.61 -1.25 -0.65
C PRO A 106 -11.71 0.18 -0.12
N SER A 107 -11.69 1.11 -1.05
CA SER A 107 -12.05 2.52 -0.82
C SER A 107 -13.50 2.72 -0.35
N PRO A 108 -13.82 3.84 0.31
CA PRO A 108 -12.96 5.01 0.58
C PRO A 108 -12.19 4.95 1.91
N ALA A 109 -12.48 3.99 2.79
CA ALA A 109 -11.96 4.00 4.17
C ALA A 109 -11.18 2.73 4.54
N ALA A 110 -10.75 1.93 3.54
CA ALA A 110 -10.02 0.68 3.72
C ALA A 110 -10.52 -0.19 4.90
N PRO A 111 -11.83 -0.54 4.96
CA PRO A 111 -12.45 -1.12 6.14
C PRO A 111 -11.90 -2.53 6.43
N THR A 112 -11.97 -2.95 7.70
CA THR A 112 -11.63 -4.31 8.14
C THR A 112 -12.91 -5.06 8.51
N PRO A 113 -13.11 -6.33 8.10
CA PRO A 113 -12.20 -7.17 7.32
C PRO A 113 -12.09 -6.74 5.86
N GLY A 114 -11.00 -7.16 5.21
CA GLY A 114 -10.83 -6.98 3.77
C GLY A 114 -11.73 -7.95 2.98
N LYS A 115 -11.60 -7.91 1.67
CA LYS A 115 -12.20 -8.88 0.73
C LYS A 115 -11.11 -9.82 0.26
N ASP A 116 -11.38 -11.12 0.26
CA ASP A 116 -10.45 -12.12 -0.26
C ASP A 116 -10.03 -11.80 -1.70
N ALA A 117 -8.73 -11.94 -1.96
CA ALA A 117 -8.12 -11.61 -3.24
C ALA A 117 -6.98 -12.60 -3.56
N SER A 118 -6.27 -12.38 -4.66
CA SER A 118 -5.07 -13.14 -4.99
C SER A 118 -4.09 -12.23 -5.70
N TRP A 119 -2.86 -12.18 -5.20
CA TRP A 119 -1.81 -11.33 -5.75
C TRP A 119 -0.73 -12.17 -6.45
N PRO A 120 0.00 -11.60 -7.42
CA PRO A 120 1.21 -12.25 -7.94
C PRO A 120 2.22 -12.61 -6.84
N ASN A 121 3.11 -13.56 -7.13
CA ASN A 121 4.17 -13.94 -6.19
C ASN A 121 5.38 -13.02 -6.27
N ASP A 122 5.74 -12.53 -7.47
CA ASP A 122 6.88 -11.62 -7.63
C ASP A 122 6.49 -10.20 -7.19
N HIS A 123 7.36 -9.58 -6.38
CA HIS A 123 7.13 -8.23 -5.84
C HIS A 123 6.99 -7.16 -6.92
N ARG A 124 7.62 -7.35 -8.10
CA ARG A 124 7.50 -6.43 -9.24
C ARG A 124 6.12 -6.53 -9.87
N ASP A 125 5.57 -7.73 -9.97
CA ASP A 125 4.24 -7.96 -10.53
C ASP A 125 3.15 -7.45 -9.57
N VAL A 126 3.34 -7.62 -8.25
CA VAL A 126 2.46 -7.01 -7.24
C VAL A 126 2.47 -5.49 -7.35
N LEU A 127 3.65 -4.85 -7.39
CA LEU A 127 3.71 -3.39 -7.47
C LEU A 127 3.12 -2.87 -8.79
N ARG A 128 3.33 -3.58 -9.91
CA ARG A 128 2.71 -3.24 -11.19
C ARG A 128 1.19 -3.25 -11.10
N LEU A 129 0.60 -4.31 -10.53
CA LEU A 129 -0.85 -4.40 -10.31
C LEU A 129 -1.37 -3.20 -9.52
N VAL A 130 -0.70 -2.85 -8.41
CA VAL A 130 -1.11 -1.71 -7.58
C VAL A 130 -1.03 -0.38 -8.35
N LEU A 131 0.05 -0.16 -9.10
CA LEU A 131 0.21 1.07 -9.88
C LEU A 131 -0.83 1.17 -11.01
N ASP A 132 -1.14 0.06 -11.68
CA ASP A 132 -2.18 0.00 -12.72
C ASP A 132 -3.57 0.36 -12.13
N GLU A 133 -3.90 -0.13 -10.92
CA GLU A 133 -5.15 0.22 -10.23
C GLU A 133 -5.18 1.69 -9.78
N ILE A 134 -4.06 2.24 -9.31
CA ILE A 134 -3.94 3.67 -8.97
C ILE A 134 -4.09 4.54 -10.22
N GLU A 135 -3.49 4.14 -11.36
CA GLU A 135 -3.62 4.87 -12.62
C GLU A 135 -5.07 4.89 -13.11
N ALA A 136 -5.79 3.78 -13.00
CA ALA A 136 -7.21 3.72 -13.31
C ALA A 136 -8.02 4.67 -12.40
N ARG A 137 -7.74 4.69 -11.09
CA ARG A 137 -8.35 5.62 -10.14
C ARG A 137 -8.07 7.09 -10.49
N ILE A 138 -6.82 7.42 -10.84
CA ILE A 138 -6.45 8.77 -11.26
C ILE A 138 -7.20 9.15 -12.54
N ALA A 139 -7.30 8.26 -13.52
CA ALA A 139 -8.05 8.52 -14.74
C ALA A 139 -9.55 8.81 -14.44
N ASP A 140 -10.14 8.11 -13.49
CA ASP A 140 -11.52 8.34 -13.04
C ASP A 140 -11.71 9.68 -12.31
N LEU A 141 -10.67 10.21 -11.67
CA LEU A 141 -10.71 11.53 -11.01
C LEU A 141 -10.80 12.70 -12.00
N TRP A 142 -10.42 12.50 -13.26
CA TRP A 142 -10.43 13.52 -14.31
C TRP A 142 -11.66 13.46 -15.23
N LYS A 143 -12.61 12.56 -14.95
CA LYS A 143 -13.89 12.48 -15.65
C LYS A 143 -14.91 13.44 -15.04
#